data_AF-A0A2D8CDA1-F1
#
_entry.id   AF-A0A2D8CDA1-F1
#
_cell.length_a   1.000
_cell.length_b   1.000
_cell.length_c   1.000
_cell.angle_alpha   90.00
_cell.angle_beta   90.00
_cell.angle_gamma   90.00
#
_symmetry.space_group_name_H-M   'P 1'
#
loop_
_entity.id
_entity.type
_entity.pdbx_description
1 polymer ?
#
loop_
_entity_poly.entity_id
_entity_poly.type
_entity_poly.pdbx_seq_one_letter_code
_entity_poly.pdbx_strand_id
1 'polypeptide(L)'
;MEVKTLEIDLLFTAIKDSDWKSVSDSGKFEPESVEEKGRVKCFTGEQAESIINHYFDKDDTVLLVVLDPLRIQSPIKRIQEDGFNFVAVQGAVTIDAIIDKIKLSAGKKGTFSLNVKHFD
;
A
#
# COMPACT_ATOMS: atom_id res chain seq x y z
N MET A 1 -13.59 -15.40 -7.05
CA MET A 1 -12.37 -16.23 -6.93
C MET A 1 -11.60 -15.70 -5.74
N GLU A 2 -11.47 -16.52 -4.70
CA GLU A 2 -10.63 -16.23 -3.53
C GLU A 2 -9.17 -16.45 -3.92
N VAL A 3 -8.34 -15.44 -3.73
CA VAL A 3 -6.90 -15.55 -4.03
C VAL A 3 -6.24 -16.25 -2.86
N LYS A 4 -5.47 -17.31 -3.13
CA LYS A 4 -4.60 -17.88 -2.12
C LYS A 4 -3.47 -16.89 -1.87
N THR A 5 -3.35 -16.44 -0.63
CA THR A 5 -2.31 -15.53 -0.11
C THR A 5 -0.88 -15.97 -0.45
N LEU A 6 -0.67 -17.24 -0.79
CA LEU A 6 0.60 -17.88 -1.11
C LEU A 6 1.28 -17.45 -2.42
N GLU A 7 0.60 -16.69 -3.31
CA GLU A 7 1.17 -16.26 -4.61
C GLU A 7 1.67 -14.81 -4.63
N ILE A 8 1.61 -14.10 -3.50
CA ILE A 8 2.04 -12.69 -3.40
C ILE A 8 3.07 -12.61 -2.29
N ASP A 9 4.29 -12.21 -2.60
CA ASP A 9 5.35 -12.08 -1.60
C ASP A 9 5.11 -10.90 -0.65
N LEU A 10 4.95 -9.71 -1.22
CA LEU A 10 4.74 -8.47 -0.47
C LEU A 10 3.67 -7.61 -1.09
N LEU A 11 2.87 -6.98 -0.22
CA LEU A 11 1.91 -5.96 -0.60
C LEU A 11 2.39 -4.60 -0.14
N PHE A 12 2.08 -3.59 -0.94
CA PHE A 12 2.44 -2.21 -0.66
C PHE A 12 1.19 -1.36 -0.67
N THR A 13 1.13 -0.38 0.21
CA THR A 13 0.14 0.70 0.14
C THR A 13 0.84 2.02 0.41
N ALA A 14 0.32 3.10 -0.15
CA ALA A 14 0.91 4.42 -0.03
C ALA A 14 -0.07 5.33 0.70
N ILE A 15 0.46 6.07 1.67
CA ILE A 15 -0.27 7.11 2.39
C ILE A 15 0.61 8.37 2.46
N LYS A 16 0.03 9.50 2.85
CA LYS A 16 0.83 10.66 3.21
C LYS A 16 1.52 10.41 4.56
N ASP A 17 2.76 10.86 4.69
CA ASP A 17 3.54 10.71 5.93
C ASP A 17 2.83 11.33 7.14
N SER A 18 2.09 12.42 6.93
CA SER A 18 1.26 13.10 7.92
C SER A 18 0.16 12.22 8.52
N ASP A 19 -0.34 11.26 7.73
CA ASP A 19 -1.54 10.50 8.10
C ASP A 19 -1.19 9.29 8.95
N TRP A 20 0.09 8.86 8.94
CA TRP A 20 0.56 7.66 9.62
C TRP A 20 0.08 7.59 11.08
N LYS A 21 0.21 8.69 11.82
CA LYS A 21 -0.15 8.71 13.25
C LYS A 21 -1.64 8.48 13.47
N SER A 22 -2.49 9.01 12.60
CA SER A 22 -3.94 8.87 12.70
C SER A 22 -4.40 7.48 12.26
N VAL A 23 -3.79 6.93 11.20
CA VAL A 23 -4.22 5.66 10.60
C VAL A 23 -3.63 4.44 11.29
N SER A 24 -2.65 4.61 12.19
CA SER A 24 -2.02 3.51 12.96
C SER A 24 -2.39 3.50 14.45
N ASP A 25 -3.29 4.40 14.87
CA ASP A 25 -3.75 4.45 16.24
C ASP A 25 -4.58 3.20 16.59
N SER A 26 -4.51 2.74 17.84
CA SER A 26 -5.28 1.57 18.34
C SER A 26 -4.89 0.19 17.79
N GLY A 27 -3.68 0.02 17.24
CA GLY A 27 -3.14 -1.30 16.86
C GLY A 27 -3.69 -1.86 15.54
N LYS A 28 -4.40 -1.02 14.78
CA LYS A 28 -4.88 -1.29 13.43
C LYS A 28 -4.35 -0.24 12.47
N PHE A 29 -4.28 -0.62 11.21
CA PHE A 29 -3.99 0.22 10.07
C PHE A 29 -5.27 0.46 9.29
N GLU A 30 -5.79 1.68 9.38
CA GLU A 30 -7.08 2.09 8.82
C GLU A 30 -6.93 3.42 8.08
N PRO A 31 -6.40 3.39 6.83
CA PRO A 31 -6.30 4.60 6.01
C PRO A 31 -7.67 5.06 5.52
N GLU A 32 -7.78 6.31 5.06
CA GLU A 32 -9.02 6.93 4.54
C GLU A 32 -9.76 6.05 3.52
N SER A 33 -9.01 5.28 2.69
CA SER A 33 -9.60 4.31 1.75
C SER A 33 -10.47 3.23 2.42
N VAL A 34 -10.22 2.91 3.69
CA VAL A 34 -11.06 2.01 4.49
C VAL A 34 -12.33 2.72 4.92
N GLU A 35 -12.25 3.97 5.37
CA GLU A 35 -13.44 4.76 5.73
C GLU A 35 -14.36 4.99 4.52
N GLU A 36 -13.80 5.30 3.36
CA GLU A 36 -14.58 5.60 2.14
C GLU A 36 -15.03 4.35 1.38
N LYS A 37 -14.16 3.35 1.24
CA LYS A 37 -14.38 2.18 0.36
C LYS A 37 -14.44 0.84 1.10
N GLY A 38 -14.29 0.83 2.43
CA GLY A 38 -14.30 -0.39 3.25
C GLY A 38 -13.12 -1.32 3.00
N ARG A 39 -12.02 -0.84 2.40
CA ARG A 39 -10.88 -1.67 1.99
C ARG A 39 -9.57 -0.87 1.94
N VAL A 40 -8.46 -1.52 2.31
CA VAL A 40 -7.12 -1.01 2.01
C VAL A 40 -6.77 -1.37 0.57
N LYS A 41 -6.47 -0.36 -0.27
CA LYS A 41 -5.93 -0.58 -1.61
C LYS A 41 -4.43 -0.84 -1.51
N CYS A 42 -4.04 -2.08 -1.80
CA CYS A 42 -2.64 -2.49 -1.90
C CYS A 42 -2.25 -2.74 -3.36
N PHE A 43 -0.96 -2.77 -3.65
CA PHE A 43 -0.39 -3.06 -4.95
C PHE A 43 0.93 -3.84 -4.80
N THR A 44 1.41 -4.43 -5.89
CA THR A 44 2.71 -5.11 -5.94
C THR A 44 3.83 -4.11 -6.19
N GLY A 45 5.07 -4.49 -5.80
CA GLY A 45 6.25 -3.64 -5.97
C GLY A 45 6.48 -3.20 -7.42
N GLU A 46 6.13 -4.05 -8.39
CA GLU A 46 6.25 -3.76 -9.83
C GLU A 46 5.45 -2.53 -10.28
N GLN A 47 4.32 -2.23 -9.61
CA GLN A 47 3.46 -1.10 -9.96
C GLN A 47 3.68 0.11 -9.04
N ALA A 48 4.56 0.00 -8.03
CA ALA A 48 4.68 0.99 -6.97
C ALA A 48 5.06 2.37 -7.51
N GLU A 49 6.04 2.47 -8.41
CA GLU A 49 6.45 3.75 -8.99
C GLU A 49 5.31 4.42 -9.75
N SER A 50 4.64 3.67 -10.63
CA SER A 50 3.56 4.22 -11.47
C SER A 50 2.35 4.65 -10.65
N ILE A 51 1.97 3.88 -9.63
CA ILE A 51 0.85 4.20 -8.75
C ILE A 51 1.18 5.42 -7.90
N ILE A 52 2.36 5.49 -7.28
CA ILE A 52 2.73 6.63 -6.44
C ILE A 52 2.76 7.92 -7.26
N ASN A 53 3.38 7.90 -8.44
CA ASN A 53 3.38 9.06 -9.33
C ASN A 53 1.99 9.40 -9.90
N HIS A 54 1.01 8.49 -9.88
CA HIS A 54 -0.34 8.76 -10.35
C HIS A 54 -1.22 9.42 -9.27
N TYR A 55 -1.11 8.97 -8.01
CA TYR A 55 -1.97 9.44 -6.92
C TYR A 55 -1.33 10.50 -6.02
N PHE A 56 0.00 10.64 -6.03
CA PHE A 56 0.75 11.50 -5.11
C PHE A 56 1.70 12.48 -5.84
N ASP A 57 1.43 12.82 -7.10
CA ASP A 57 2.30 13.70 -7.92
C ASP A 57 2.52 15.11 -7.33
N LYS A 58 1.67 15.50 -6.37
CA LYS A 58 1.70 16.80 -5.70
C LYS A 58 2.21 16.75 -4.26
N ASP A 59 2.55 15.57 -3.75
CA ASP A 59 3.03 15.40 -2.38
C ASP A 59 4.56 15.37 -2.38
N ASP A 60 5.19 16.13 -1.47
CA ASP A 60 6.66 16.12 -1.31
C ASP A 60 7.17 14.83 -0.67
N THR A 61 6.32 14.18 0.12
CA THR A 61 6.65 12.97 0.86
C THR A 61 5.50 11.98 0.87
N VAL A 62 5.82 10.73 0.60
CA VAL A 62 4.89 9.59 0.65
C VAL A 62 5.48 8.54 1.57
N LEU A 63 4.64 7.92 2.39
CA LEU A 63 5.02 6.76 3.18
C LEU A 63 4.50 5.49 2.49
N LEU A 64 5.43 4.66 2.04
CA LEU A 64 5.14 3.34 1.50
C LEU A 64 5.12 2.35 2.66
N VAL A 65 3.96 1.75 2.93
CA VAL A 65 3.77 0.76 3.97
C VAL A 65 3.86 -0.63 3.34
N VAL A 66 4.73 -1.47 3.88
CA VAL A 66 5.00 -2.83 3.41
C VAL A 66 4.23 -3.81 4.28
N LEU A 67 3.40 -4.62 3.65
CA LEU A 67 2.53 -5.60 4.27
C LEU A 67 2.92 -7.01 3.88
N ASP A 68 3.00 -7.89 4.87
CA ASP A 68 3.12 -9.33 4.67
C ASP A 68 1.70 -9.91 4.49
N PRO A 69 1.35 -10.37 3.27
CA PRO A 69 0.02 -10.88 3.00
C PRO A 69 -0.30 -12.12 3.86
N LEU A 70 0.68 -12.93 4.26
CA LEU A 70 0.47 -14.13 5.09
C LEU A 70 -0.03 -13.81 6.50
N ARG A 71 0.17 -12.57 6.97
CA ARG A 71 -0.29 -12.08 8.27
C ARG A 71 -1.63 -11.37 8.19
N ILE A 72 -2.15 -11.14 6.98
CA ILE A 72 -3.45 -10.51 6.78
C ILE A 72 -4.55 -11.53 7.04
N GLN A 73 -5.36 -11.25 8.05
CA GLN A 73 -6.49 -12.11 8.45
C GLN A 73 -7.76 -11.81 7.64
N SER A 74 -7.83 -10.63 7.01
CA SER A 74 -8.97 -10.18 6.23
C SER A 74 -8.99 -10.77 4.82
N PRO A 75 -10.16 -10.94 4.19
CA PRO A 75 -10.25 -11.36 2.81
C PRO A 75 -9.50 -10.42 1.86
N ILE A 76 -8.84 -11.01 0.86
CA ILE A 76 -8.08 -10.29 -0.16
C ILE A 76 -8.73 -10.53 -1.52
N LYS A 77 -8.89 -9.47 -2.32
CA LYS A 77 -9.46 -9.53 -3.68
C LYS A 77 -8.59 -8.75 -4.66
N ARG A 78 -8.34 -9.31 -5.85
CA ARG A 78 -7.75 -8.53 -6.96
C ARG A 78 -8.83 -7.67 -7.61
N ILE A 79 -8.50 -6.41 -7.87
CA ILE A 79 -9.37 -5.45 -8.55
C ILE A 79 -8.56 -4.66 -9.58
N GLN A 80 -9.24 -4.14 -10.59
CA GLN A 80 -8.66 -3.21 -11.55
C GLN A 80 -9.33 -1.84 -11.38
N GLU A 81 -8.55 -0.79 -11.17
CA GLU A 81 -9.02 0.59 -10.97
C GLU A 81 -7.99 1.52 -11.62
N ASP A 82 -8.43 2.55 -12.35
CA ASP A 82 -7.57 3.54 -13.02
C ASP A 82 -6.45 2.96 -13.92
N GLY A 83 -6.69 1.78 -14.50
CA GLY A 83 -5.71 1.09 -15.34
C GLY A 83 -4.65 0.28 -14.58
N PHE A 84 -4.69 0.28 -13.25
CA PHE A 84 -3.78 -0.48 -12.39
C PHE A 84 -4.44 -1.72 -11.80
N ASN A 85 -3.61 -2.72 -11.47
CA ASN A 85 -4.04 -3.92 -10.76
C ASN A 85 -3.79 -3.74 -9.25
N PHE A 86 -4.85 -3.66 -8.47
CA PHE A 86 -4.78 -3.58 -7.02
C PHE A 86 -5.16 -4.89 -6.35
N VAL A 87 -4.72 -5.01 -5.11
CA VAL A 87 -5.07 -6.03 -4.15
C VAL A 87 -5.83 -5.35 -3.02
N ALA A 88 -7.14 -5.52 -3.02
CA ALA A 88 -8.04 -4.96 -2.02
C ALA A 88 -8.13 -5.88 -0.80
N VAL A 89 -7.57 -5.42 0.31
CA VAL A 89 -7.74 -6.05 1.62
C VAL A 89 -9.01 -5.50 2.26
N GLN A 90 -9.97 -6.36 2.60
CA GLN A 90 -11.25 -5.90 3.13
C GLN A 90 -11.11 -5.43 4.59
N GLY A 91 -11.62 -4.23 4.89
CA GLY A 91 -11.52 -3.61 6.21
C GLY A 91 -10.10 -3.18 6.60
N ALA A 92 -9.92 -2.88 7.88
CA ALA A 92 -8.64 -2.50 8.46
C ALA A 92 -7.67 -3.67 8.52
N VAL A 93 -6.38 -3.35 8.49
CA VAL A 93 -5.29 -4.33 8.60
C VAL A 93 -4.71 -4.29 10.01
N THR A 94 -4.32 -5.43 10.58
CA THR A 94 -3.61 -5.46 11.87
C THR A 94 -2.20 -4.92 11.72
N ILE A 95 -1.69 -4.18 12.70
CA ILE A 95 -0.30 -3.66 12.65
C ILE A 95 0.74 -4.79 12.53
N ASP A 96 0.44 -6.00 13.04
CA ASP A 96 1.30 -7.18 12.89
C ASP A 96 1.57 -7.58 11.43
N ALA A 97 0.65 -7.25 10.52
CA ALA A 97 0.84 -7.49 9.10
C ALA A 97 1.74 -6.45 8.42
N ILE A 98 2.03 -5.32 9.09
CA ILE A 98 2.99 -4.33 8.60
C ILE A 98 4.38 -4.78 9.01
N ILE A 99 5.23 -5.04 8.02
CA ILE A 99 6.61 -5.49 8.28
C ILE A 99 7.63 -4.37 8.13
N ASP A 100 7.33 -3.33 7.34
CA ASP A 100 8.22 -2.18 7.18
C ASP A 100 7.49 -0.93 6.68
N LYS A 101 8.16 0.23 6.78
CA LYS A 101 7.68 1.52 6.26
C LYS A 101 8.83 2.29 5.64
N ILE A 102 8.69 2.62 4.37
CA ILE A 102 9.70 3.31 3.58
C ILE A 102 9.21 4.72 3.31
N LYS A 103 9.93 5.71 3.84
CA LYS A 103 9.66 7.11 3.53
C LYS A 103 10.29 7.47 2.19
N LEU A 104 9.45 7.91 1.26
CA LEU A 104 9.85 8.38 -0.06
C LEU A 104 9.76 9.90 -0.10
N SER A 105 10.75 10.53 -0.71
CA SER A 105 10.75 11.97 -0.98
C SER A 105 10.68 12.20 -2.49
N ALA A 106 9.86 13.15 -2.90
CA ALA A 106 9.75 13.51 -4.30
C ALA A 106 11.10 14.02 -4.82
N GLY A 107 11.45 13.62 -6.04
CA GLY A 107 12.62 14.16 -6.73
C GLY A 107 12.40 15.61 -7.17
N LYS A 108 13.43 16.21 -7.79
CA LYS A 108 13.41 17.63 -8.24
C LYS A 108 12.29 18.01 -9.20
N LYS A 109 11.57 17.04 -9.77
CA LYS A 109 10.44 17.23 -10.70
C LYS A 109 9.07 16.92 -10.07
N GLY A 110 9.01 16.69 -8.75
CA GLY A 110 7.79 16.23 -8.08
C GLY A 110 7.50 14.74 -8.29
N THR A 111 8.39 14.00 -8.95
CA THR A 111 8.23 12.57 -9.24
C THR A 111 9.01 11.69 -8.28
N PHE A 112 8.43 10.56 -7.90
CA PHE A 112 9.08 9.52 -7.10
C PHE A 112 9.80 8.52 -8.01
N SER A 113 11.01 8.12 -7.62
CA SER A 113 11.75 7.04 -8.30
C SER A 113 11.94 5.88 -7.32
N LEU A 114 11.45 4.70 -7.71
CA LEU A 114 11.46 3.50 -6.90
C LEU A 114 12.20 2.40 -7.64
N ASN A 115 13.42 2.09 -7.21
CA ASN A 115 14.14 0.93 -7.70
C ASN A 115 13.86 -0.26 -6.77
N VAL A 116 12.75 -0.97 -7.02
CA VAL A 116 12.46 -2.23 -6.32
C VAL A 116 13.35 -3.30 -6.96
N LYS A 117 14.56 -3.50 -6.42
CA LYS A 117 15.40 -4.62 -6.83
C LYS A 117 14.77 -5.91 -6.32
N HIS A 118 14.26 -6.72 -7.22
CA HIS A 118 13.99 -8.13 -6.95
C HIS A 118 15.36 -8.79 -6.70
N PHE A 119 15.64 -9.18 -5.46
CA PHE A 119 16.75 -10.07 -5.17
C PHE A 119 16.22 -11.50 -5.36
N ASP A 120 16.62 -12.11 -6.47
CA ASP A 120 16.43 -13.55 -6.77
C ASP A 120 17.24 -14.41 -5.80
#